data_AF-A0A973TN94-F1
#
_entry.id   AF-A0A973TN94-F1
#
_cell.length_a   1.000
_cell.length_b   1.000
_cell.length_c   1.000
_cell.angle_alpha   90.00
_cell.angle_beta   90.00
_cell.angle_gamma   90.00
#
_symmetry.space_group_name_H-M   'P 1'
#
loop_
_entity.id
_entity.type
_entity.pdbx_description
1 polymer ?
#
loop_
_entity_poly.entity_id
_entity_poly.type
_entity_poly.pdbx_seq_one_letter_code
_entity_poly.pdbx_strand_id
1 'polypeptide(L)' 'MQLNLLKAKIHRASVTHAELHYEGSCAIDGRLLDIAGIREYEQIHIYNVNNGARFVTYAIR' A
#
# COMPACT_ATOMS: atom_id res chain seq x y z
N MET A 1 24.25 10.75 -9.65
CA MET A 1 23.26 9.75 -10.12
C MET A 1 22.40 9.36 -8.93
N GLN A 2 21.06 9.35 -9.07
CA GLN A 2 20.13 8.88 -8.03
C GLN A 2 19.54 7.53 -8.46
N LEU A 3 19.38 6.60 -7.51
CA LEU A 3 18.79 5.28 -7.72
C LEU A 3 17.43 5.21 -7.02
N ASN A 4 16.45 4.59 -7.66
CA ASN A 4 15.18 4.25 -7.03
C ASN A 4 15.21 2.76 -6.64
N LEU A 5 15.16 2.49 -5.34
CA LEU A 5 15.19 1.14 -4.78
C LEU A 5 13.86 0.84 -4.09
N LEU A 6 13.51 -0.44 -4.00
CA LEU A 6 12.38 -0.86 -3.19
C LEU A 6 12.71 -0.62 -1.71
N LYS A 7 12.02 0.32 -1.08
CA LYS A 7 12.16 0.60 0.35
C LYS A 7 11.61 -0.54 1.20
N ALA A 8 10.36 -0.96 0.93
CA ALA A 8 9.64 -1.97 1.70
C ALA A 8 8.52 -2.61 0.90
N LYS A 9 8.00 -3.76 1.38
CA LYS A 9 6.78 -4.39 0.85
C LYS A 9 6.02 -5.14 1.93
N ILE A 10 4.69 -5.20 1.80
CA ILE A 10 3.83 -6.16 2.50
C ILE A 10 3.47 -7.24 1.47
N HIS A 11 3.89 -8.47 1.71
CA HIS A 11 3.76 -9.54 0.72
C HIS A 11 2.48 -10.35 0.95
N ARG A 12 1.64 -10.46 -0.10
CA ARG A 12 0.40 -11.28 -0.13
C ARG A 12 -0.58 -10.97 1.00
N ALA A 13 -0.73 -9.68 1.34
CA ALA A 13 -1.84 -9.25 2.19
C ALA A 13 -3.20 -9.53 1.52
N SER A 14 -4.23 -9.73 2.35
CA SER A 14 -5.62 -9.89 1.91
C SER A 14 -6.35 -8.58 2.07
N VAL A 15 -7.11 -8.19 1.03
CA VAL A 15 -8.03 -7.05 1.12
C VAL A 15 -9.16 -7.41 2.08
N THR A 16 -9.33 -6.61 3.13
CA THR A 16 -10.37 -6.81 4.16
C THR A 16 -11.62 -5.99 3.88
N HIS A 17 -11.49 -4.85 3.19
CA HIS A 17 -12.58 -3.94 2.87
C HIS A 17 -12.30 -3.17 1.57
N ALA A 18 -13.34 -2.74 0.86
CA ALA A 18 -13.25 -1.87 -0.31
C ALA A 18 -14.51 -1.01 -0.44
N GLU A 19 -14.34 0.30 -0.55
CA GLU A 19 -15.43 1.27 -0.71
C GLU A 19 -15.20 2.14 -1.94
N LEU A 20 -16.15 2.11 -2.89
CA LEU A 20 -16.03 2.81 -4.18
C LEU A 20 -16.02 4.34 -4.04
N HIS A 21 -16.71 4.85 -3.02
CA HIS A 21 -16.89 6.29 -2.80
C HIS A 21 -15.85 6.89 -1.84
N TYR A 22 -14.88 6.09 -1.39
CA TYR A 22 -13.82 6.54 -0.51
C TYR A 22 -12.73 7.29 -1.30
N GLU A 23 -12.10 8.29 -0.67
CA GLU A 23 -11.13 9.23 -1.29
C GLU A 23 -9.74 8.62 -1.53
N GLY A 24 -9.71 7.48 -2.22
CA GLY A 24 -8.58 7.02 -3.02
C GLY A 24 -7.37 6.48 -2.27
N SER A 25 -7.30 6.50 -0.93
CA SER A 25 -6.19 5.96 -0.15
C SER A 25 -6.30 4.44 0.11
N CYS A 26 -5.30 3.86 0.78
CA CYS A 26 -5.37 2.49 1.30
C CYS A 26 -5.11 2.48 2.82
N ALA A 27 -6.14 2.12 3.59
CA ALA A 27 -6.00 1.85 5.02
C ALA A 27 -5.25 0.54 5.25
N ILE A 28 -4.21 0.58 6.08
CA ILE A 28 -3.36 -0.57 6.41
C ILE A 28 -3.16 -0.58 7.92
N ASP A 29 -3.33 -1.75 8.54
CA ASP A 29 -3.06 -1.96 9.98
C ASP A 29 -1.72 -1.32 10.38
N GLY A 30 -1.77 -0.43 11.38
CA GLY A 30 -0.61 0.31 11.86
C GLY A 30 0.58 -0.57 12.22
N ARG A 31 0.36 -1.79 12.72
CA ARG A 31 1.44 -2.75 13.03
C ARG A 31 2.15 -3.23 11.77
N LEU A 32 1.42 -3.43 10.66
CA LEU A 32 2.04 -3.80 9.37
C LEU A 32 2.85 -2.64 8.80
N LEU A 33 2.34 -1.41 8.92
CA LEU A 33 3.06 -0.20 8.54
C LEU A 33 4.37 -0.05 9.33
N ASP A 34 4.31 -0.25 10.65
CA ASP A 34 5.47 -0.15 11.55
C ASP A 34 6.54 -1.21 11.22
N ILE A 35 6.14 -2.47 11.02
CA ILE A 35 7.08 -3.55 10.67
C ILE A 35 7.66 -3.36 9.26
N ALA A 36 6.88 -2.88 8.30
CA ALA A 36 7.34 -2.62 6.95
C ALA A 36 8.17 -1.32 6.84
N GLY A 37 8.06 -0.40 7.80
CA GLY A 37 8.67 0.92 7.73
C GLY A 37 8.00 1.85 6.71
N ILE A 38 6.71 1.64 6.44
CA ILE A 38 5.88 2.52 5.59
C ILE A 38 5.21 3.56 6.48
N ARG A 39 5.32 4.83 6.12
CA ARG A 39 4.74 5.95 6.88
C ARG A 39 3.32 6.24 6.42
N GLU A 40 2.55 6.84 7.32
CA GLU A 40 1.27 7.46 6.94
C GLU A 40 1.51 8.55 5.90
N TYR A 41 0.62 8.63 4.91
CA TYR A 41 0.71 9.48 3.72
C TYR A 41 1.87 9.15 2.77
N GLU A 42 2.57 8.02 2.95
CA GLU A 42 3.61 7.58 2.02
C GLU A 42 2.99 6.98 0.75
N GLN A 43 3.55 7.33 -0.42
CA GLN A 43 3.14 6.74 -1.69
C GLN A 43 3.45 5.23 -1.70
N ILE A 44 2.44 4.42 -2.03
CA ILE A 44 2.54 2.98 -2.15
C ILE A 44 2.09 2.51 -3.53
N HIS A 45 2.64 1.38 -3.94
CA HIS A 45 2.25 0.70 -5.17
C HIS A 45 1.49 -0.57 -4.78
N ILE A 46 0.27 -0.74 -5.30
CA ILE A 46 -0.58 -1.89 -5.01
C ILE A 46 -0.65 -2.78 -6.24
N TYR A 47 -0.18 -4.02 -6.09
CA TYR A 47 -0.20 -5.04 -7.14
C TYR A 47 -1.19 -6.14 -6.75
N ASN A 48 -2.37 -6.12 -7.36
CA ASN A 48 -3.41 -7.10 -7.09
C ASN A 48 -3.12 -8.41 -7.83
N VAL A 49 -2.83 -9.47 -7.08
CA VAL A 49 -2.45 -10.78 -7.62
C VAL A 49 -3.65 -11.51 -8.25
N ASN A 50 -4.88 -11.21 -7.82
CA ASN A 50 -6.07 -11.93 -8.27
C ASN A 50 -6.53 -11.49 -9.67
N ASN A 51 -6.35 -10.21 -10.02
CA ASN A 51 -6.83 -9.65 -11.29
C ASN A 51 -5.75 -8.93 -12.11
N GLY A 52 -4.51 -8.85 -11.61
CA GLY A 52 -3.39 -8.21 -12.28
C GLY A 52 -3.40 -6.68 -12.26
N ALA A 53 -4.39 -6.04 -11.61
CA ALA A 53 -4.47 -4.59 -11.53
C ALA A 53 -3.27 -4.01 -10.77
N ARG A 54 -2.77 -2.87 -11.24
CA ARG A 54 -1.63 -2.16 -10.65
C ARG A 54 -1.96 -0.69 -10.57
N PHE A 55 -1.86 -0.12 -9.38
CA PHE A 55 -2.17 1.29 -9.16
C PHE A 55 -1.30 1.85 -8.04
N VAL A 56 -1.27 3.18 -7.98
CA VAL A 56 -0.46 3.96 -7.04
C VAL A 56 -1.42 4.82 -6.21
N THR A 57 -1.20 4.85 -4.91
CA THR A 57 -1.93 5.71 -3.96
C THR A 57 -1.04 5.98 -2.74
N TYR A 58 -1.60 6.42 -1.62
CA TYR A 58 -0.94 6.64 -0.35
C TYR A 58 -1.55 5.78 0.77
N ALA A 59 -0.75 5.45 1.78
CA ALA A 59 -1.17 4.68 2.95
C ALA A 59 -1.78 5.57 4.03
N ILE A 60 -2.80 5.07 4.73
CA ILE A 60 -3.31 5.64 5.99
C ILE A 60 -3.42 4.55 7.07
N ARG A 61 -3.44 4.95 8.35
CA ARG A 61 -3.59 4.03 9.49
C ARG A 61 -5.04 3.66 9.76
#